data_AF-A0A2D5JK33-F1
#
_entry.id   AF-A0A2D5JK33-F1
#
_cell.length_a   1.000
_cell.length_b   1.000
_cell.length_c   1.000
_cell.angle_alpha   90.00
_cell.angle_beta   90.00
_cell.angle_gamma   90.00
#
_symmetry.space_group_name_H-M   'P 1'
#
loop_
_entity.id
_entity.type
_entity.pdbx_description
1 polymer ?
#
loop_
_entity_poly.entity_id
_entity_poly.type
_entity_poly.pdbx_seq_one_letter_code
_entity_poly.pdbx_strand_id
1 'polypeptide(L)'
;LNPAPFCMLDEVDAPLDDLNTQRLINMVEEMSKTIQFIFITHNKVSMERSDHLMGITMQEAGVSRLVSVDVNQALELANTD
;
A
#
# COMPACT_ATOMS: atom_id res chain seq x y z
N LEU A 1 -16.67 21.18 -5.77
CA LEU A 1 -15.75 20.14 -6.28
C LEU A 1 -15.36 19.27 -5.10
N ASN A 2 -15.98 18.10 -4.99
CA ASN A 2 -15.73 17.06 -3.99
C ASN A 2 -16.21 15.78 -4.69
N PRO A 3 -15.36 14.75 -4.90
CA PRO A 3 -14.16 14.40 -4.13
C PRO A 3 -12.83 14.94 -4.69
N ALA A 4 -11.76 14.84 -3.90
CA ALA A 4 -10.39 15.08 -4.35
C ALA A 4 -9.95 14.01 -5.37
N PRO A 5 -9.10 14.35 -6.36
CA PRO A 5 -8.65 13.39 -7.38
C PRO A 5 -7.75 12.29 -6.81
N PHE A 6 -7.04 12.56 -5.71
CA PHE A 6 -6.24 11.57 -5.00
C PHE A 6 -6.16 11.89 -3.50
N CYS A 7 -5.77 10.89 -2.71
CA CYS A 7 -5.52 10.97 -1.28
C CYS A 7 -4.20 10.27 -0.94
N MET A 8 -3.37 10.91 -0.12
CA MET A 8 -2.11 10.35 0.36
C MET A 8 -2.19 10.12 1.86
N LEU A 9 -1.88 8.91 2.31
CA LEU A 9 -1.98 8.47 3.70
C LEU A 9 -0.63 7.94 4.15
N ASP A 10 -0.07 8.57 5.19
CA ASP A 10 1.27 8.29 5.69
C ASP A 10 1.19 7.66 7.09
N GLU A 11 1.50 6.36 7.18
CA GLU A 11 1.53 5.52 8.39
C GLU A 11 0.28 5.64 9.29
N VAL A 12 -0.88 5.93 8.70
CA VAL A 12 -2.14 6.12 9.43
C VAL A 12 -2.64 4.84 10.12
N ASP A 13 -2.14 3.69 9.71
CA ASP A 13 -2.43 2.37 10.26
C ASP A 13 -1.45 1.95 11.37
N ALA A 14 -0.38 2.71 11.64
CA ALA A 14 0.58 2.41 12.71
C ALA A 14 -0.04 2.22 14.12
N PRO A 15 -1.10 2.95 14.54
CA PRO A 15 -1.72 2.74 15.85
C PRO A 15 -2.81 1.66 15.85
N LEU A 16 -3.13 1.04 14.71
CA LEU A 16 -4.24 0.10 14.58
C LEU A 16 -3.79 -1.35 14.82
N ASP A 17 -4.71 -2.17 15.34
CA ASP A 17 -4.56 -3.62 15.33
C ASP A 17 -4.93 -4.20 13.95
N ASP A 18 -4.65 -5.49 13.72
CA ASP A 18 -4.91 -6.15 12.43
C ASP A 18 -6.38 -6.07 12.01
N LEU A 19 -7.31 -6.18 12.97
CA LEU A 19 -8.75 -6.17 12.70
C LEU A 19 -9.23 -4.77 12.25
N ASN A 20 -8.75 -3.71 12.89
CA ASN A 20 -9.08 -2.35 12.50
C ASN A 20 -8.32 -1.92 11.23
N THR A 21 -7.11 -2.42 11.01
CA THR A 21 -6.39 -2.25 9.74
C THR A 21 -7.17 -2.84 8.58
N GLN A 22 -7.69 -4.06 8.72
CA GLN A 22 -8.52 -4.67 7.67
C GLN A 22 -9.78 -3.84 7.36
N ARG A 23 -10.42 -3.25 8.39
CA ARG A 23 -11.58 -2.37 8.19
C ARG A 23 -11.22 -1.10 7.44
N LEU A 24 -10.11 -0.46 7.80
CA LEU A 24 -9.60 0.72 7.11
C LEU A 24 -9.36 0.41 5.63
N ILE A 25 -8.66 -0.67 5.34
CA ILE A 25 -8.30 -1.05 3.97
C ILE A 25 -9.53 -1.40 3.13
N ASN A 26 -10.53 -2.08 3.70
CA ASN A 26 -11.78 -2.35 2.99
C ASN A 26 -12.51 -1.05 2.58
N MET A 27 -12.52 -0.03 3.46
CA MET A 27 -13.12 1.27 3.16
C MET A 27 -12.34 2.00 2.05
N VAL A 28 -11.01 1.94 2.12
CA VAL A 28 -10.10 2.52 1.12
C VAL A 28 -10.31 1.87 -0.25
N GLU A 29 -10.41 0.55 -0.31
CA GLU A 29 -10.66 -0.21 -1.55
C GLU A 29 -12.01 0.15 -2.19
N GLU A 30 -13.03 0.43 -1.39
CA GLU A 30 -14.31 0.91 -1.92
C GLU A 30 -14.17 2.32 -2.52
N MET A 31 -13.49 3.21 -1.81
CA MET A 31 -13.28 4.59 -2.26
C MET A 31 -12.31 4.69 -3.45
N SER A 32 -11.37 3.75 -3.58
CA SER A 32 -10.33 3.75 -4.62
C SER A 32 -10.89 3.69 -6.04
N LYS A 33 -12.13 3.18 -6.19
CA LYS A 33 -12.89 3.17 -7.45
C LYS A 33 -13.14 4.57 -8.02
N THR A 34 -13.04 5.61 -7.20
CA THR A 34 -13.31 7.00 -7.59
C THR A 34 -12.19 7.98 -7.24
N ILE A 35 -11.31 7.63 -6.31
CA ILE A 35 -10.22 8.46 -5.81
C ILE A 35 -8.94 7.65 -5.87
N GLN A 36 -7.85 8.19 -6.40
CA GLN A 36 -6.57 7.49 -6.33
C GLN A 36 -6.00 7.54 -4.90
N PHE A 37 -5.59 6.40 -4.35
CA PHE A 37 -4.94 6.36 -3.04
C PHE A 37 -3.44 6.07 -3.15
N ILE A 38 -2.65 6.76 -2.36
CA ILE A 38 -1.21 6.52 -2.17
C ILE A 38 -0.99 6.25 -0.68
N PHE A 39 -0.51 5.06 -0.35
CA PHE A 39 -0.25 4.65 1.03
C PHE A 39 1.24 4.49 1.29
N ILE A 40 1.70 5.06 2.40
CA ILE A 40 2.99 4.76 2.99
C ILE A 40 2.69 3.97 4.26
N THR A 41 3.14 2.72 4.30
CA THR A 41 2.85 1.79 5.40
C THR A 41 3.92 0.71 5.48
N HIS A 42 4.11 0.15 6.67
CA HIS A 42 4.87 -1.07 6.91
C HIS A 42 3.96 -2.27 7.28
N ASN A 43 2.63 -2.12 7.24
CA ASN A 43 1.67 -3.16 7.60
C ASN A 43 1.43 -4.14 6.43
N LYS A 44 1.57 -5.44 6.70
CA LYS A 44 1.41 -6.50 5.70
C LYS A 44 0.01 -6.57 5.09
N VAL A 45 -1.03 -6.40 5.91
CA VAL A 45 -2.43 -6.46 5.46
C VAL A 45 -2.70 -5.33 4.46
N SER A 46 -2.20 -4.13 4.74
CA SER A 46 -2.29 -2.98 3.84
C SER A 46 -1.53 -3.20 2.53
N MET A 47 -0.33 -3.78 2.61
CA MET A 47 0.50 -4.09 1.43
C MET A 47 -0.15 -5.14 0.51
N GLU A 48 -0.67 -6.22 1.08
CA GLU A 48 -1.30 -7.33 0.33
C GLU A 48 -2.54 -6.91 -0.46
N ARG A 49 -3.17 -5.81 -0.06
CA ARG A 49 -4.40 -5.28 -0.68
C ARG A 49 -4.14 -4.18 -1.70
N SER A 50 -2.88 -3.83 -1.94
CA SER A 50 -2.50 -2.79 -2.89
C SER A 50 -2.43 -3.31 -4.33
N ASP A 51 -2.90 -2.51 -5.30
CA ASP A 51 -2.78 -2.83 -6.72
C ASP A 51 -1.32 -2.80 -7.21
N HIS A 52 -0.54 -1.89 -6.65
CA HIS A 52 0.86 -1.67 -6.98
C HIS A 52 1.66 -1.40 -5.72
N LEU A 53 2.80 -2.07 -5.57
CA LEU A 53 3.67 -1.90 -4.42
C LEU A 53 5.01 -1.31 -4.85
N MET A 54 5.37 -0.18 -4.26
CA MET A 54 6.65 0.49 -4.50
C MET A 54 7.50 0.38 -3.23
N GLY A 55 8.60 -0.36 -3.32
CA GLY A 55 9.59 -0.42 -2.25
C GLY A 55 10.55 0.77 -2.35
N ILE A 56 10.81 1.43 -1.22
CA ILE A 56 11.90 2.40 -1.11
C ILE A 56 13.06 1.74 -0.39
N THR A 57 14.23 1.73 -1.03
CA THR A 57 15.46 1.15 -0.48
C THR A 57 16.55 2.21 -0.39
N MET A 58 17.51 2.02 0.51
CA MET A 58 18.71 2.85 0.60
C MET A 58 19.94 1.95 0.42
N GLN A 59 20.47 1.91 -0.81
CA GLN A 59 21.71 1.18 -1.09
C GLN A 59 22.93 1.94 -0.57
N GLU A 60 22.88 3.26 -0.69
CA GLU A 60 23.86 4.20 -0.16
C GLU A 60 23.20 5.07 0.91
N ALA A 61 23.94 5.42 1.96
CA ALA A 61 23.40 6.19 3.06
C ALA A 61 22.89 7.56 2.57
N GLY A 62 21.60 7.83 2.79
CA GLY A 62 20.95 9.07 2.39
C GLY A 62 20.50 9.15 0.92
N VAL A 63 20.67 8.07 0.13
CA VAL A 63 20.18 8.02 -1.26
C VAL A 63 19.07 6.97 -1.38
N SER A 64 17.83 7.46 -1.53
CA SER A 64 16.67 6.61 -1.76
C SER A 64 16.61 6.10 -3.20
N ARG A 65 16.30 4.81 -3.36
CA ARG A 65 16.05 4.16 -4.65
C ARG A 65 14.71 3.44 -4.64
N LEU A 66 13.89 3.71 -5.66
CA LEU A 66 12.59 3.08 -5.84
C LEU A 66 12.73 1.74 -6.56
N VAL A 67 12.05 0.73 -6.05
CA VAL A 67 11.87 -0.58 -6.68
C VAL A 67 10.37 -0.84 -6.84
N SER A 68 9.94 -1.26 -8.03
CA SER A 68 8.55 -1.61 -8.28
C SER A 68 8.37 -3.11 -8.08
N VAL A 69 7.35 -3.49 -7.33
CA VAL A 69 6.94 -4.88 -7.13
C VAL A 69 5.50 -4.99 -7.62
N ASP A 70 5.28 -5.87 -8.60
CA ASP A 70 3.93 -6.28 -8.97
C ASP A 70 3.48 -7.33 -7.95
N VAL A 71 2.51 -6.98 -7.11
CA VAL A 71 2.00 -7.84 -6.03
C VAL A 71 1.35 -9.09 -6.61
N ASN A 72 0.62 -8.96 -7.74
CA ASN A 72 -0.01 -10.11 -8.38
C ASN A 72 1.05 -11.08 -8.91
N GLN A 73 2.10 -10.57 -9.56
CA GLN A 73 3.20 -11.39 -10.04
C GLN A 73 4.00 -12.03 -8.89
N ALA A 74 4.20 -11.30 -7.78
CA ALA A 74 4.91 -11.81 -6.61
C ALA A 74 4.12 -12.92 -5.89
N LEU A 75 2.80 -12.80 -5.82
CA LEU A 75 1.91 -13.83 -5.26
C LEU A 75 1.87 -15.10 -6.14
N GLU A 76 1.92 -14.97 -7.48
CA GLU A 76 2.01 -16.12 -8.38
C GLU A 76 3.33 -16.89 -8.20
N LEU A 77 4.46 -16.18 -8.07
CA LEU A 77 5.77 -16.79 -7.84
C LEU A 77 5.85 -17.50 -6.48
N ALA A 78 5.28 -16.91 -5.42
CA ALA A 78 5.28 -17.50 -4.08
C ALA A 78 4.46 -18.79 -3.94
N ASN A 79 3.51 -19.05 -4.85
CA ASN A 79 2.69 -20.26 -4.87
C ASN A 79 3.25 -21.38 -5.77
N THR A 80 4.40 -21.16 -6.42
CA THR A 80 5.01 -22.10 -7.38
C THR A 80 6.17 -22.92 -6.77
N ASP A 81 6.46 -22.77 -5.47
CA ASP A 81 7.42 -23.58 -4.70
C ASP A 81 6.75 -24.59 -3.75
#